data_AF-A0A1R3KUG2-F1
#
_entry.id   AF-A0A1R3KUG2-F1
#
_cell.length_a   1.000
_cell.length_b   1.000
_cell.length_c   1.000
_cell.angle_alpha   90.00
_cell.angle_beta   90.00
_cell.angle_gamma   90.00
#
_symmetry.space_group_name_H-M   'P 1'
#
loop_
_entity.id
_entity.type
_entity.pdbx_description
1 polymer ?
#
loop_
_entity_poly.entity_id
_entity_poly.type
_entity_poly.pdbx_seq_one_letter_code
_entity_poly.pdbx_strand_id
1 'polypeptide(L)' 'MSDPQGQMIDLPIQSNLREGLSLTEYIISCYGARKGVVDTAVRTSDAGYLTRRLVEVVQHIVVRRTDCGTTRGIS' A
#
# COMPACT_ATOMS: atom_id res chain seq x y z
N MET A 1 -12.56 4.06 14.93
CA MET A 1 -12.29 4.48 13.53
C MET A 1 -11.41 5.71 13.55
N SER A 2 -10.72 6.02 12.46
CA SER A 2 -9.91 7.24 12.38
C SER A 2 -10.64 8.35 11.65
N ASP A 3 -10.43 9.58 12.07
CA ASP A 3 -10.85 10.77 11.34
C ASP A 3 -10.01 10.93 10.04
N PRO A 4 -10.37 11.88 9.15
CA PRO A 4 -9.58 12.14 7.95
C PRO A 4 -8.13 12.57 8.24
N GLN A 5 -7.87 13.15 9.41
CA GLN A 5 -6.55 13.58 9.87
C GLN A 5 -5.71 12.42 10.45
N GLY A 6 -6.31 11.24 10.65
CA GLY A 6 -5.67 10.04 11.20
C GLY A 6 -5.74 9.92 12.73
N GLN A 7 -6.40 10.83 13.43
CA GLN A 7 -6.65 10.70 14.87
C GLN A 7 -7.73 9.64 15.14
N MET A 8 -7.64 8.96 16.28
CA MET A 8 -8.70 8.04 16.68
C MET A 8 -9.95 8.83 17.10
N ILE A 9 -11.10 8.40 16.59
CA ILE A 9 -12.40 8.94 16.97
C ILE A 9 -12.82 8.30 18.29
N ASP A 10 -13.13 9.12 19.30
CA ASP A 10 -13.49 8.68 20.65
C ASP A 10 -14.83 7.92 20.73
N LEU A 11 -15.67 8.02 19.70
CA LEU A 11 -16.92 7.28 19.60
C LEU A 11 -16.70 5.94 18.85
N PRO A 12 -16.67 4.79 19.56
CA PRO A 12 -16.56 3.50 18.90
C PRO A 12 -17.87 3.11 18.22
N ILE A 13 -17.76 2.28 17.17
CA ILE A 13 -18.91 1.60 16.56
C ILE A 13 -19.28 0.43 17.48
N GLN A 14 -20.48 0.45 18.04
CA GLN A 14 -20.97 -0.58 18.95
C GLN A 14 -21.82 -1.62 18.22
N SER A 15 -22.52 -1.21 17.17
CA SER A 15 -23.35 -2.11 16.36
C SER A 15 -22.52 -2.95 15.38
N ASN A 16 -23.08 -4.07 14.93
CA ASN A 16 -22.45 -4.99 13.98
C ASN A 16 -23.17 -4.98 12.62
N LEU A 17 -22.54 -5.56 11.58
CA LEU A 17 -23.11 -5.57 10.23
C LEU A 17 -24.38 -6.44 10.09
N ARG A 18 -24.65 -7.35 11.03
CA ARG A 18 -25.85 -8.18 11.04
C ARG A 18 -27.07 -7.41 11.56
N GLU A 19 -26.87 -6.64 12.63
CA GLU A 19 -27.91 -5.79 13.24
C GLU A 19 -28.09 -4.47 12.49
N GLY A 20 -27.08 -4.06 11.73
CA GLY A 20 -27.05 -2.80 11.01
C GLY A 20 -26.37 -1.70 11.82
N LEU A 21 -25.83 -0.71 11.11
CA LEU A 21 -25.14 0.43 11.69
C LEU A 21 -26.12 1.61 11.80
N SER A 22 -26.02 2.37 12.89
CA SER A 22 -26.68 3.67 12.95
C SER A 22 -26.09 4.64 11.90
N LEU A 23 -26.83 5.68 11.53
CA LEU A 23 -26.37 6.68 10.56
C LEU A 23 -24.99 7.25 10.91
N THR A 24 -24.78 7.57 12.19
CA THR A 24 -23.53 8.13 12.69
C THR A 24 -22.37 7.14 12.57
N GLU A 25 -22.58 5.89 12.97
CA GLU A 25 -21.56 4.83 12.86
C GLU A 25 -21.21 4.53 11.41
N TYR A 26 -22.21 4.52 10.52
CA TYR A 26 -21.98 4.31 9.10
C TYR A 26 -21.12 5.43 8.51
N ILE A 27 -21.44 6.70 8.77
CA ILE A 27 -20.63 7.85 8.31
C ILE A 27 -19.19 7.79 8.85
N ILE A 28 -19.03 7.45 10.14
CA ILE A 28 -17.71 7.28 10.76
C ILE A 28 -16.91 6.15 10.07
N SER A 29 -17.58 5.06 9.68
CA SER A 29 -16.95 3.96 8.94
C SER A 29 -16.45 4.38 7.55
N CYS A 30 -17.17 5.30 6.88
CA CYS A 30 -16.85 5.74 5.52
C CYS A 30 -15.51 6.48 5.41
N TYR A 31 -15.07 7.20 6.44
CA TYR A 31 -13.80 7.94 6.39
C TYR A 31 -12.60 7.02 6.16
N GLY A 32 -12.50 5.96 6.95
CA GLY A 32 -11.43 4.97 6.82
C GLY A 32 -11.53 4.18 5.51
N ALA A 33 -12.75 3.78 5.11
CA ALA A 33 -12.97 3.07 3.86
C ALA A 33 -12.52 3.91 2.64
N ARG A 34 -12.95 5.18 2.57
CA ARG A 34 -12.56 6.09 1.48
C ARG A 34 -11.06 6.32 1.45
N LYS A 35 -10.43 6.58 2.60
CA LYS A 35 -8.98 6.76 2.69
C LYS A 35 -8.25 5.51 2.21
N GLY A 36 -8.69 4.32 2.63
CA GLY A 36 -8.10 3.05 2.18
C GLY A 36 -8.13 2.89 0.66
N VAL A 37 -9.28 3.16 0.03
CA VAL A 37 -9.40 3.06 -1.44
C VAL A 37 -8.48 4.05 -2.15
N VAL A 38 -8.41 5.30 -1.68
CA VAL A 38 -7.54 6.33 -2.25
C VAL A 38 -6.07 5.97 -2.06
N ASP A 39 -5.67 5.55 -0.87
CA ASP A 39 -4.30 5.15 -0.56
C ASP A 39 -3.87 3.94 -1.40
N THR A 40 -4.76 2.97 -1.62
CA THR A 40 -4.49 1.85 -2.52
C THR A 40 -4.25 2.32 -3.95
N ALA A 41 -5.06 3.25 -4.47
CA ALA A 41 -4.88 3.79 -5.81
C ALA A 41 -3.53 4.54 -5.96
N VAL A 42 -3.18 5.40 -5.00
CA VAL A 42 -1.91 6.15 -4.99
C VAL A 42 -0.71 5.20 -4.88
N ARG A 43 -0.76 4.22 -3.99
CA ARG A 43 0.31 3.21 -3.87
C ARG A 43 0.46 2.37 -5.12
N THR A 44 -0.61 2.13 -5.87
CA THR A 44 -0.55 1.44 -7.17
C THR A 44 0.29 2.23 -8.17
N SER A 45 0.11 3.55 -8.25
CA SER A 45 0.94 4.38 -9.13
C SER A 45 2.40 4.43 -8.70
N ASP A 46 2.68 4.51 -7.39
CA ASP A 46 4.05 4.55 -6.88
C ASP A 46 4.80 3.23 -7.15
N ALA A 47 4.12 2.10 -6.95
CA ALA A 47 4.68 0.79 -7.26
C ALA A 47 5.03 0.68 -8.75
N GLY A 48 4.13 1.08 -9.64
CA GLY A 48 4.38 1.08 -11.08
C GLY A 48 5.54 1.98 -11.49
N TYR A 49 5.63 3.18 -10.91
CA TYR A 49 6.75 4.09 -11.14
C TYR A 49 8.09 3.50 -10.69
N LEU A 50 8.12 2.87 -9.51
CA LEU A 50 9.31 2.20 -9.00
C LEU A 50 9.75 1.06 -9.93
N THR A 51 8.81 0.20 -10.36
CA THR A 51 9.11 -0.88 -11.31
C THR A 51 9.70 -0.33 -12.61
N ARG A 52 9.12 0.74 -13.18
CA ARG A 52 9.66 1.38 -14.38
C ARG A 52 11.10 1.84 -14.19
N ARG A 53 11.37 2.54 -13.08
CA ARG A 53 12.72 3.04 -12.78
C ARG A 53 13.75 1.92 -12.60
N LEU A 54 13.38 0.85 -11.90
CA LEU A 54 14.27 -0.29 -11.71
C LEU A 54 14.60 -0.93 -13.06
N VAL A 55 13.60 -1.17 -13.90
CA VAL A 55 13.78 -1.73 -15.25
C VAL A 55 14.65 -0.83 -16.12
N GLU A 56 14.41 0.49 -16.14
CA GLU A 56 15.22 1.44 -16.93
C GLU A 56 16.71 1.41 -16.56
N VAL A 57 17.05 1.15 -15.29
CA VAL A 57 18.45 1.05 -14.83
C VAL A 57 19.07 -0.29 -15.23
N VAL A 58 18.34 -1.39 -15.08
CA VAL A 58 18.89 -2.75 -15.29
C VAL A 58 18.70 -3.30 -16.70
N GLN A 59 17.97 -2.61 -17.59
CA GLN A 59 17.58 -3.13 -18.91
C GLN A 59 18.75 -3.60 -19.80
N HIS A 60 19.96 -3.06 -19.59
CA HIS A 60 21.15 -3.44 -20.36
C HIS A 60 21.97 -4.56 -19.71
N ILE A 61 21.60 -5.02 -18.51
CA ILE A 61 22.31 -6.08 -17.79
C ILE A 61 21.83 -7.43 -18.33
N VAL A 62 22.74 -8.17 -18.95
CA VAL A 62 22.48 -9.49 -19.54
C VAL A 62 23.60 -10.46 -19.15
N VAL A 63 23.24 -11.70 -18.83
CA VAL A 63 24.21 -12.77 -18.57
C VAL A 63 24.88 -13.16 -19.89
N ARG A 64 26.17 -12.89 -20.02
CA ARG A 64 26.95 -13.15 -21.26
C ARG A 64 27.86 -14.36 -21.19
N ARG A 65 28.20 -14.82 -19.99
CA ARG A 65 29.16 -15.92 -19.73
C ARG A 65 28.71 -16.70 -18.52
N THR A 66 29.02 -18.00 -18.50
CA THR A 66 28.64 -18.93 -17.43
C THR A 66 29.53 -18.80 -16.20
N ASP A 67 30.82 -18.52 -16.38
CA ASP A 67 31.78 -18.32 -15.30
C ASP A 67 32.65 -17.08 -15.56
N CYS A 68 32.80 -16.24 -14.55
CA CYS A 68 33.68 -15.07 -14.57
C CYS A 68 35.04 -15.32 -13.89
N GLY A 69 35.24 -16.50 -13.29
CA GLY A 69 36.49 -16.94 -12.68
C GLY A 69 36.89 -16.19 -11.41
N THR A 70 35.96 -15.49 -10.76
CA THR A 70 36.29 -14.68 -9.57
C THR A 70 36.19 -15.48 -8.27
N THR A 71 37.13 -15.25 -7.35
CA THR A 71 37.12 -15.79 -5.98
C THR A 71 36.56 -14.79 -4.96
N ARG A 72 36.13 -13.60 -5.41
CA ARG A 72 35.61 -12.53 -4.55
C ARG A 72 34.09 -12.64 -4.41
N GLY A 73 33.59 -12.55 -3.19
CA GLY A 73 32.16 -12.47 -2.86
C GLY A 73 31.91 -11.48 -1.73
N ILE A 74 30.65 -11.13 -1.51
CA ILE A 74 30.20 -10.32 -0.37
C ILE A 74 29.48 -11.27 0.59
N SER A 75 29.82 -11.23 1.87
CA SER A 75 29.19 -12.02 2.95
C SER A 75 28.16 -11.19 3.70
#